data_AF-A0A1A0MRU3-F1
#
_entry.id   AF-A0A1A0MRU3-F1
#
_cell.length_a   1.000
_cell.length_b   1.000
_cell.length_c   1.000
_cell.angle_alpha   90.00
_cell.angle_beta   90.00
_cell.angle_gamma   90.00
#
_symmetry.space_group_name_H-M   'P 1'
#
loop_
_entity.id
_entity.type
_entity.pdbx_description
1 polymer ?
#
loop_
_entity_poly.entity_id
_entity_poly.type
_entity_poly.pdbx_seq_one_letter_code
_entity_poly.pdbx_strand_id
1 'polypeptide(L)' 'MAVICETSPGNYQYRGERLSDGANLQLNGAVPAGGGYDVTNPADGARYEVRPDRLRILSNVGVDSDEPAVQFGTR' A
#
# COMPACT_ATOMS: atom_id res chain seq x y z
N MET A 1 -0.28 -7.86 5.83
CA MET A 1 0.85 -6.97 6.21
C MET A 1 1.08 -5.95 5.10
N ALA A 2 1.58 -4.75 5.38
CA ALA A 2 1.86 -3.73 4.37
C ALA A 2 3.20 -3.03 4.64
N VAL A 3 4.19 -3.20 3.77
CA VAL A 3 5.53 -2.64 3.94
C VAL A 3 5.82 -1.66 2.82
N ILE A 4 6.52 -0.57 3.16
CA ILE A 4 7.10 0.34 2.19
C ILE A 4 8.62 0.18 2.25
N CYS A 5 9.21 -0.21 1.13
CA CYS A 5 10.66 -0.34 0.99
C CYS A 5 11.16 0.77 0.07
N GLU A 6 12.20 1.49 0.47
CA GLU A 6 12.96 2.34 -0.45
C GLU A 6 13.88 1.45 -1.29
N THR A 7 13.70 1.45 -2.62
CA THR A 7 14.51 0.65 -3.55
C THR A 7 15.68 1.45 -4.13
N SER A 8 15.57 2.77 -4.14
CA SER A 8 16.61 3.75 -4.53
C SER A 8 16.20 5.10 -3.95
N PRO A 9 17.11 6.09 -3.82
CA PRO A 9 16.77 7.39 -3.25
C PRO A 9 15.52 7.99 -3.90
N GLY A 10 14.45 8.16 -3.11
CA GLY A 10 13.17 8.70 -3.58
C GLY A 10 12.29 7.73 -4.40
N ASN A 11 12.69 6.47 -4.55
CA ASN A 11 11.89 5.41 -5.15
C ASN A 11 11.41 4.45 -4.06
N TYR A 12 10.09 4.44 -3.85
CA TYR A 12 9.47 3.58 -2.86
C TYR A 12 8.63 2.51 -3.54
N GLN A 13 8.68 1.30 -2.98
CA GLN A 13 7.91 0.15 -3.40
C GLN A 13 7.01 -0.30 -2.25
N TYR A 14 5.74 -0.51 -2.57
CA TYR A 14 4.78 -1.16 -1.69
C TYR A 14 4.86 -2.67 -1.84
N ARG A 15 4.88 -3.38 -0.71
CA ARG A 15 4.69 -4.82 -0.61
C ARG A 15 3.58 -5.12 0.39
N GLY A 16 2.45 -5.53 -0.13
CA GLY A 16 1.31 -5.99 0.65
C GLY A 16 1.20 -7.50 0.63
N GLU A 17 0.81 -8.08 1.75
CA GLU A 17 0.27 -9.43 1.81
C GLU A 17 -1.14 -9.35 2.39
N ARG A 18 -2.11 -9.87 1.64
CA ARG A 18 -3.48 -10.04 2.11
C ARG A 18 -3.50 -11.14 3.16
N LEU A 19 -3.94 -10.80 4.37
CA LEU A 19 -3.99 -11.76 5.48
C LEU A 19 -5.06 -12.83 5.29
N SER A 20 -6.10 -12.53 4.51
CA SER A 20 -7.23 -13.42 4.29
C SER A 20 -6.85 -14.67 3.48
N ASP A 21 -5.95 -14.53 2.51
CA ASP A 21 -5.59 -15.61 1.58
C ASP A 21 -4.09 -15.72 1.25
N GLY A 22 -3.25 -14.88 1.85
CA GLY A 22 -1.80 -14.87 1.61
C GLY A 22 -1.41 -14.30 0.25
N ALA A 23 -2.34 -13.66 -0.48
CA ALA A 23 -2.02 -13.06 -1.77
C ALA A 23 -1.02 -11.91 -1.58
N ASN A 24 0.11 -11.99 -2.28
CA ASN A 24 1.17 -11.00 -2.25
C ASN A 24 0.99 -10.01 -3.41
N LEU A 25 1.07 -8.71 -3.11
CA LEU A 25 0.98 -7.62 -4.06
C LEU A 25 2.20 -6.73 -3.95
N GLN A 26 2.82 -6.42 -5.09
CA GLN A 26 3.98 -5.55 -5.17
C GLN A 26 3.73 -4.43 -6.15
N LEU A 27 3.78 -3.19 -5.68
CA LEU A 27 3.53 -2.00 -6.47
C LEU A 27 4.72 -1.05 -6.38
N ASN A 28 5.20 -0.58 -7.53
CA ASN A 28 6.25 0.42 -7.60
C ASN A 28 5.67 1.83 -7.63
N GLY A 29 6.50 2.82 -7.31
CA GLY A 29 6.12 4.22 -7.40
C GLY A 29 5.20 4.65 -6.25
N ALA A 30 5.42 4.09 -5.06
CA ALA A 30 4.79 4.63 -3.87
C ALA A 30 5.32 6.06 -3.62
N VAL A 31 4.41 6.98 -3.35
CA VAL A 31 4.72 8.40 -3.14
C VAL A 31 4.39 8.79 -1.70
N PRO A 32 5.25 9.55 -1.01
CA PRO A 32 4.96 10.00 0.35
C PRO A 32 3.74 10.93 0.36
N ALA A 33 2.74 10.63 1.19
CA ALA A 33 1.49 11.37 1.31
C ALA A 33 0.89 11.26 2.71
N GLY A 34 0.48 12.39 3.31
CA GLY A 34 -0.30 12.41 4.55
C GLY A 34 0.30 11.64 5.74
N GLY A 35 1.64 11.61 5.87
CA GLY A 35 2.34 10.88 6.94
C GLY A 35 2.57 9.39 6.66
N GLY A 36 2.27 8.91 5.46
CA GLY A 36 2.60 7.58 4.98
C GLY A 36 2.88 7.60 3.48
N TYR A 37 2.39 6.61 2.75
CA TYR A 37 2.63 6.45 1.31
C TYR A 37 1.35 6.10 0.56
N ASP A 38 1.19 6.66 -0.62
CA ASP A 38 0.14 6.29 -1.55
C ASP A 38 0.74 5.57 -2.75
N VAL A 39 0.09 4.51 -3.22
CA VAL A 39 0.48 3.83 -4.46
C VAL A 39 -0.75 3.44 -5.25
N THR A 40 -0.68 3.57 -6.58
CA THR A 40 -1.76 3.17 -7.47
C THR A 40 -1.37 1.89 -8.19
N ASN A 41 -2.24 0.88 -8.16
CA ASN A 41 -2.06 -0.33 -8.95
C ASN A 41 -2.38 -0.02 -10.43
N PRO A 42 -1.41 -0.09 -11.35
CA PRO A 42 -1.68 0.16 -12.76
C PRO A 42 -2.54 -0.93 -13.43
N ALA A 43 -2.66 -2.11 -12.82
CA ALA A 43 -3.44 -3.21 -13.38
C ALA A 43 -4.96 -2.96 -13.32
N ASP A 44 -5.44 -2.32 -12.26
CA ASP A 44 -6.87 -2.12 -11.99
C ASP A 44 -7.25 -0.68 -11.60
N GLY A 45 -6.25 0.18 -11.37
CA GLY A 45 -6.42 1.58 -10.96
C GLY A 45 -6.66 1.79 -9.46
N ALA A 46 -6.68 0.74 -8.64
CA ALA A 46 -6.91 0.88 -7.20
C ALA A 46 -5.76 1.63 -6.53
N ARG A 47 -6.13 2.57 -5.64
CA ARG A 47 -5.21 3.35 -4.83
C ARG A 47 -5.11 2.77 -3.43
N TYR A 48 -3.89 2.51 -3.01
CA TYR A 48 -3.53 2.01 -1.69
C TYR A 48 -2.98 3.19 -0.89
N GLU A 49 -3.70 3.62 0.14
CA GLU A 49 -3.24 4.60 1.12
C GLU A 49 -2.66 3.84 2.31
N VAL A 50 -1.34 3.79 2.40
CA VAL A 50 -0.60 3.17 3.49
C VAL A 50 -0.27 4.24 4.52
N ARG A 51 -0.78 4.11 5.74
CA ARG A 51 -0.52 4.98 6.88
C ARG A 51 -0.01 4.15 8.06
N PRO A 52 0.65 4.78 9.04
CA PRO A 52 1.11 4.06 10.23
C PRO A 52 0.00 3.34 10.99
N ASP A 53 -1.22 3.90 10.98
CA ASP A 53 -2.40 3.38 11.65
C ASP A 53 -3.36 2.59 10.75
N ARG A 54 -3.20 2.63 9.41
CA ARG A 54 -4.26 2.20 8.50
C ARG A 54 -3.81 1.87 7.09
N LEU A 55 -4.45 0.88 6.47
CA LEU A 55 -4.36 0.61 5.05
C LEU A 55 -5.75 0.82 4.42
N ARG A 56 -5.88 1.79 3.52
CA ARG A 56 -7.12 1.95 2.73
C ARG A 56 -6.86 1.55 1.30
N ILE A 57 -7.76 0.74 0.74
CA ILE A 57 -7.72 0.34 -0.66
C ILE A 57 -8.96 0.93 -1.34
N LEU A 58 -8.74 1.95 -2.14
CA LEU A 58 -9.75 2.67 -2.92
C LEU A 58 -9.75 2.08 -4.33
N SER A 59 -10.78 1.34 -4.72
CA SER A 59 -10.93 0.88 -6.10
C SER A 59 -11.76 1.88 -6.92
N ASN A 60 -11.73 1.76 -8.24
CA ASN A 60 -12.53 2.61 -9.13
C ASN A 60 -14.06 2.42 -8.95
N VAL A 61 -14.49 1.42 -8.18
CA VAL A 61 -15.90 1.07 -7.93
C VAL A 61 -16.34 1.47 -6.51
N GLY A 62 -15.42 1.89 -5.63
CA GLY A 62 -15.70 2.28 -4.25
C GLY A 62 -14.56 1.98 -3.28
N VAL A 63 -14.80 2.11 -1.97
CA VAL A 63 -13.88 1.59 -0.94
C VAL A 63 -14.03 0.07 -0.95
N ASP A 64 -13.03 -0.64 -1.45
CA ASP A 64 -13.09 -2.10 -1.59
C ASP A 64 -12.72 -2.80 -0.27
N SER A 65 -11.90 -2.15 0.57
CA SER A 65 -11.54 -2.63 1.90
C SER A 65 -11.03 -1.52 2.82
N ASP A 66 -11.52 -1.52 4.06
CA ASP A 66 -11.06 -0.74 5.23
C ASP A 66 -10.48 -1.75 6.23
N GLU A 67 -9.19 -2.08 6.07
CA GLU A 67 -8.52 -3.04 6.96
C GLU A 67 -7.46 -2.28 7.78
N PRO A 68 -7.34 -2.52 9.09
CA PRO A 68 -6.28 -1.93 9.88
C PRO A 68 -4.92 -2.31 9.29
N ALA A 69 -3.97 -1.36 9.21
CA ALA A 69 -2.62 -1.67 8.72
C ALA A 69 -1.95 -2.62 9.70
N VAL A 70 -1.87 -3.91 9.35
CA VAL A 70 -1.40 -4.94 10.29
C VAL A 70 0.10 -4.86 10.56
N GLN A 71 0.84 -3.97 9.89
CA GLN A 71 2.17 -3.50 10.31
C GLN A 71 2.66 -2.43 9.34
N PHE A 72 3.28 -1.37 9.87
CA PHE A 72 4.05 -0.35 9.14
C PHE A 72 5.53 -0.54 9.50
N GLY A 73 6.38 -0.76 8.51
CA GLY A 73 7.82 -0.92 8.72
C GLY A 73 8.60 -0.12 7.69
N THR A 74 9.36 0.87 8.14
CA THR A 74 10.40 1.55 7.36
C THR A 74 11.72 0.83 7.62
N ARG A 75 12.30 0.18 6.62
CA ARG A 75 13.64 -0.40 6.71
C ARG A 75 14.61 0.42 5.89
#